data_AF-A0A3S9QNF9-F1
#
_entry.id   AF-A0A3S9QNF9-F1
#
_cell.length_a   1.000
_cell.length_b   1.000
_cell.length_c   1.000
_cell.angle_alpha   90.00
_cell.angle_beta   90.00
_cell.angle_gamma   90.00
#
_symmetry.space_group_name_H-M   'P 1'
#
loop_
_entity.id
_entity.type
_entity.pdbx_description
1 polymer ?
#
loop_
_entity_poly.entity_id
_entity_poly.type
_entity_poly.pdbx_seq_one_letter_code
_entity_poly.pdbx_strand_id
1 'polypeptide(L)'
;MRIIVIGAGLAGLTCAVKLREAGHRVDIVTKGWGGLLLSPGTLDVYGWGRDGRPISDPYAAIADLVAQQPQHPYAAIGVDAVREGIDWLCATTGLFAQFDQNVLLPTAIGAVRPTVAVQNTMVPALMEDGKKFLVVGIRQFRDFPAAFVADNLARSPLAKVETRAVTISLAPRDPEADSTGTTFARALDGTAGLDGPATRDALVRELRAHVQDGETILLPAVVGFAPDAYQEIAAELGVPVGEVPVPPPSVPGRRINDSLIHLCRDNRVDIALNAEVIGFEASDTHITALKVQRAGRVTTDRVDVVVYAGGGLEAGSIQRDSYGEIRERIFNLPLTFLDAEDPETAGVTGSVVVDGKDIFGTGVTVNAEMLALAGDTPVYDNLYCVGSIIGGARPWNEKSGEGIALGSAVAATRAILGKKE
;
A
#
# COMPACT_ATOMS: atom_id res chain seq x y z
N MET A 1 -2.47 -5.42 -28.67
CA MET A 1 -3.24 -4.27 -28.18
C MET A 1 -2.32 -3.25 -27.53
N ARG A 2 -2.64 -1.97 -27.69
CA ARG A 2 -2.08 -0.84 -26.95
C ARG A 2 -2.96 -0.56 -25.74
N ILE A 3 -2.38 -0.68 -24.56
CA ILE A 3 -3.04 -0.51 -23.27
C ILE A 3 -2.46 0.71 -22.58
N ILE A 4 -3.33 1.59 -22.08
CA ILE A 4 -2.91 2.70 -21.22
C ILE A 4 -3.41 2.46 -19.81
N VAL A 5 -2.48 2.43 -18.86
CA VAL A 5 -2.77 2.37 -17.43
C VAL A 5 -2.72 3.79 -16.87
N ILE A 6 -3.80 4.24 -16.24
CA ILE A 6 -3.89 5.56 -15.61
C ILE A 6 -3.60 5.39 -14.12
N GLY A 7 -2.46 5.92 -13.66
CA GLY A 7 -2.02 5.84 -12.27
C GLY A 7 -0.92 4.80 -12.03
N ALA A 8 0.04 5.16 -11.18
CA ALA A 8 1.21 4.34 -10.83
C ALA A 8 1.20 3.88 -9.36
N GLY A 9 0.02 3.60 -8.80
CA GLY A 9 -0.11 2.91 -7.52
C GLY A 9 0.12 1.40 -7.63
N LEU A 10 -0.05 0.68 -6.51
CA LEU A 10 0.14 -0.77 -6.45
C LEU A 10 -0.63 -1.53 -7.55
N ALA A 11 -1.92 -1.25 -7.70
CA ALA A 11 -2.77 -1.89 -8.71
C ALA A 11 -2.31 -1.56 -10.14
N GLY A 12 -2.00 -0.29 -10.43
CA GLY A 12 -1.60 0.18 -11.76
C GLY A 12 -0.26 -0.41 -12.21
N LEU A 13 0.74 -0.38 -11.33
CA LEU A 13 2.06 -0.98 -11.60
C LEU A 13 1.94 -2.51 -11.79
N THR A 14 1.15 -3.18 -10.95
CA THR A 14 0.89 -4.63 -11.06
C THR A 14 0.24 -4.99 -12.40
N CYS A 15 -0.85 -4.31 -12.78
CA CYS A 15 -1.48 -4.49 -14.08
C CYS A 15 -0.49 -4.27 -15.23
N ALA A 16 0.32 -3.20 -15.14
CA ALA A 16 1.23 -2.84 -16.20
C ALA A 16 2.30 -3.91 -16.44
N VAL A 17 2.88 -4.46 -15.37
CA VAL A 17 3.85 -5.57 -15.47
C VAL A 17 3.17 -6.81 -16.04
N LYS A 18 2.07 -7.30 -15.44
CA LYS A 18 1.42 -8.55 -15.87
C LYS A 18 0.93 -8.49 -17.32
N LEU A 19 0.33 -7.38 -17.75
CA LEU A 19 -0.12 -7.20 -19.13
C LEU A 19 1.07 -7.12 -20.10
N ARG A 20 2.20 -6.54 -19.67
CA ARG A 20 3.41 -6.48 -20.49
C ARG A 20 4.06 -7.85 -20.64
N GLU A 21 4.13 -8.64 -19.58
CA GLU A 21 4.60 -10.03 -19.61
C GLU A 21 3.75 -10.90 -20.56
N ALA A 22 2.45 -10.62 -20.66
CA ALA A 22 1.54 -11.26 -21.62
C ALA A 22 1.69 -10.76 -23.09
N GLY A 23 2.67 -9.90 -23.36
CA GLY A 23 3.05 -9.44 -24.71
C GLY A 23 2.28 -8.22 -25.22
N HIS A 24 1.58 -7.48 -24.36
CA HIS A 24 0.88 -6.26 -24.76
C HIS A 24 1.81 -5.04 -24.75
N ARG A 25 1.49 -4.02 -25.56
CA ARG A 25 2.15 -2.72 -25.46
C ARG A 25 1.46 -1.93 -24.36
N VAL A 26 2.20 -1.61 -23.31
CA VAL A 26 1.66 -0.93 -22.11
C VAL A 26 2.40 0.38 -21.88
N ASP A 27 1.63 1.46 -21.78
CA ASP A 27 2.09 2.79 -21.37
C ASP A 27 1.37 3.16 -20.03
N ILE A 28 2.10 3.68 -19.04
CA ILE A 28 1.54 4.23 -17.80
C ILE A 28 1.49 5.76 -17.92
N VAL A 29 0.34 6.36 -17.61
CA VAL A 29 0.19 7.81 -17.48
C VAL A 29 -0.10 8.13 -16.02
N THR A 30 0.77 8.91 -15.38
CA THR A 30 0.62 9.22 -13.95
C THR A 30 1.01 10.66 -13.61
N LYS A 31 0.22 11.30 -12.74
CA LYS A 31 0.51 12.63 -12.19
C LYS A 31 1.76 12.62 -11.32
N GLY A 32 2.01 11.51 -10.62
CA GLY A 32 3.07 11.39 -9.62
C GLY A 32 3.40 9.94 -9.26
N TRP A 33 4.03 9.73 -8.11
CA TRP A 33 4.65 8.48 -7.67
C TRP A 33 3.66 7.43 -7.11
N GLY A 34 2.36 7.70 -7.12
CA GLY A 34 1.34 6.83 -6.52
C GLY A 34 1.33 6.88 -4.98
N GLY A 35 0.43 6.10 -4.37
CA GLY A 35 0.16 6.12 -2.93
C GLY A 35 1.09 5.25 -2.07
N LEU A 36 2.03 4.50 -2.64
CA LEU A 36 2.87 3.55 -1.89
C LEU A 36 3.73 4.20 -0.81
N LEU A 37 4.10 5.49 -0.95
CA LEU A 37 4.81 6.23 0.10
C LEU A 37 3.95 6.50 1.34
N LEU A 38 2.63 6.30 1.27
CA LEU A 38 1.72 6.37 2.41
C LEU A 38 1.47 5.00 3.06
N SER A 39 1.93 3.91 2.44
CA SER A 39 1.70 2.54 2.91
C SER A 39 2.58 2.21 4.12
N PRO A 40 2.10 1.40 5.08
CA PRO A 40 2.96 0.82 6.12
C PRO A 40 4.01 -0.16 5.56
N GLY A 41 3.90 -0.55 4.29
CA GLY A 41 4.79 -1.50 3.62
C GLY A 41 4.47 -2.96 3.88
N THR A 42 3.26 -3.26 4.35
CA THR A 42 2.71 -4.61 4.55
C THR A 42 1.65 -4.90 3.49
N LEU A 43 1.21 -6.15 3.37
CA LEU A 43 0.10 -6.54 2.48
C LEU A 43 -1.11 -6.98 3.30
N ASP A 44 -2.20 -6.21 3.20
CA ASP A 44 -3.40 -6.42 3.99
C ASP A 44 -4.54 -6.96 3.11
N VAL A 45 -5.14 -8.07 3.52
CA VAL A 45 -6.26 -8.70 2.81
C VAL A 45 -7.58 -8.46 3.55
N TYR A 46 -7.68 -8.85 4.81
CA TYR A 46 -8.82 -8.49 5.66
C TYR A 46 -8.38 -8.67 7.11
N GLY A 47 -8.21 -7.57 7.83
CA GLY A 47 -7.56 -7.57 9.14
C GLY A 47 -8.53 -7.45 10.31
N TRP A 48 -9.58 -6.64 10.20
CA TRP A 48 -10.49 -6.37 11.32
C TRP A 48 -11.94 -6.71 10.96
N GLY A 49 -12.56 -7.52 11.81
CA GLY A 49 -13.99 -7.73 11.79
C GLY A 49 -14.76 -6.50 12.28
N ARG A 50 -16.04 -6.41 11.94
CA ARG A 50 -16.92 -5.32 12.40
C ARG A 50 -17.12 -5.27 13.92
N ASP A 51 -16.84 -6.38 14.60
CA ASP A 51 -16.85 -6.48 16.07
C ASP A 51 -15.55 -5.97 16.72
N GLY A 52 -14.62 -5.41 15.92
CA GLY A 52 -13.34 -4.89 16.37
C GLY A 52 -12.32 -5.98 16.71
N ARG A 53 -12.58 -7.25 16.37
CA ARG A 53 -11.64 -8.36 16.60
C ARG A 53 -10.73 -8.57 15.40
N PRO A 54 -9.47 -8.98 15.63
CA PRO A 54 -8.56 -9.28 14.54
C PRO A 54 -9.02 -10.56 13.84
N ILE A 55 -9.06 -10.53 12.52
CA ILE A 55 -9.32 -11.69 11.67
C ILE A 55 -8.05 -12.52 11.61
N SER A 56 -8.15 -13.83 11.87
CA SER A 56 -7.00 -14.75 11.81
C SER A 56 -6.80 -15.31 10.39
N ASP A 57 -7.83 -15.87 9.76
CA ASP A 57 -7.77 -16.33 8.36
C ASP A 57 -8.44 -15.30 7.45
N PRO A 58 -7.68 -14.41 6.80
CA PRO A 58 -8.26 -13.34 6.00
C PRO A 58 -8.98 -13.86 4.75
N TYR A 59 -8.52 -14.96 4.16
CA TYR A 59 -9.07 -15.47 2.90
C TYR A 59 -10.39 -16.21 3.13
N ALA A 60 -10.48 -17.03 4.18
CA ALA A 60 -11.73 -17.69 4.55
C ALA A 60 -12.81 -16.68 4.95
N ALA A 61 -12.43 -15.63 5.68
CA ALA A 61 -13.34 -14.59 6.15
C ALA A 61 -13.98 -13.75 5.03
N ILE A 62 -13.42 -13.74 3.81
CA ILE A 62 -13.99 -13.00 2.68
C ILE A 62 -15.40 -13.51 2.33
N ALA A 63 -15.66 -14.81 2.44
CA ALA A 63 -16.98 -15.37 2.11
C ALA A 63 -18.07 -14.79 3.03
N ASP A 64 -17.81 -14.76 4.34
CA ASP A 64 -18.73 -14.19 5.33
C ASP A 64 -18.87 -12.67 5.15
N LEU A 65 -17.77 -11.97 4.85
CA LEU A 65 -17.79 -10.54 4.55
C LEU A 65 -18.70 -10.22 3.35
N VAL A 66 -18.54 -10.95 2.24
CA VAL A 66 -19.35 -10.74 1.03
C VAL A 66 -20.82 -11.10 1.27
N ALA A 67 -21.10 -12.14 2.04
CA ALA A 67 -22.47 -12.49 2.41
C ALA A 67 -23.17 -11.39 3.23
N GLN A 68 -22.43 -10.70 4.09
CA GLN A 68 -22.94 -9.60 4.92
C GLN A 68 -22.92 -8.25 4.19
N GLN A 69 -22.00 -8.07 3.26
CA GLN A 69 -21.77 -6.83 2.51
C GLN A 69 -21.56 -7.15 1.02
N PRO A 70 -22.65 -7.44 0.27
CA PRO A 70 -22.56 -7.82 -1.15
C PRO A 70 -21.93 -6.75 -2.06
N GLN A 71 -21.93 -5.49 -1.63
CA GLN A 71 -21.30 -4.36 -2.32
C GLN A 71 -19.79 -4.25 -2.08
N HIS A 72 -19.20 -5.08 -1.22
CA HIS A 72 -17.77 -5.08 -0.97
C HIS A 72 -17.01 -5.47 -2.25
N PRO A 73 -15.87 -4.83 -2.60
CA PRO A 73 -15.10 -5.14 -3.81
C PRO A 73 -14.75 -6.62 -3.99
N TYR A 74 -14.53 -7.35 -2.90
CA TYR A 74 -14.27 -8.79 -2.94
C TYR A 74 -15.39 -9.63 -3.53
N ALA A 75 -16.64 -9.14 -3.55
CA ALA A 75 -17.73 -9.81 -4.24
C ALA A 75 -17.48 -9.90 -5.75
N ALA A 76 -16.92 -8.85 -6.35
CA ALA A 76 -16.57 -8.81 -7.77
C ALA A 76 -15.18 -9.41 -8.04
N ILE A 77 -14.20 -9.18 -7.17
CA ILE A 77 -12.81 -9.61 -7.36
C ILE A 77 -12.67 -11.13 -7.19
N GLY A 78 -13.32 -11.71 -6.18
CA GLY A 78 -13.17 -13.11 -5.79
C GLY A 78 -11.86 -13.40 -5.03
N VAL A 79 -11.93 -14.32 -4.06
CA VAL A 79 -10.81 -14.65 -3.16
C VAL A 79 -9.57 -15.17 -3.90
N ASP A 80 -9.76 -15.92 -4.98
CA ASP A 80 -8.65 -16.50 -5.75
C ASP A 80 -7.79 -15.44 -6.44
N ALA A 81 -8.41 -14.38 -6.94
CA ALA A 81 -7.68 -13.27 -7.56
C ALA A 81 -6.89 -12.48 -6.49
N VAL A 82 -7.48 -12.30 -5.31
CA VAL A 82 -6.80 -11.66 -4.16
C VAL A 82 -5.55 -12.46 -3.77
N ARG A 83 -5.69 -13.77 -3.57
CA ARG A 83 -4.57 -14.64 -3.21
C ARG A 83 -3.49 -14.65 -4.28
N GLU A 84 -3.86 -14.81 -5.56
CA GLU A 84 -2.87 -14.75 -6.66
C GLU A 84 -2.13 -13.41 -6.66
N GLY A 85 -2.82 -12.31 -6.41
CA GLY A 85 -2.21 -10.98 -6.42
C GLY A 85 -1.16 -10.81 -5.31
N ILE A 86 -1.46 -11.31 -4.11
CA ILE A 86 -0.52 -11.32 -2.97
C ILE A 86 0.68 -12.22 -3.29
N ASP A 87 0.41 -13.47 -3.70
CA ASP A 87 1.44 -14.46 -4.03
C ASP A 87 2.38 -13.94 -5.12
N TRP A 88 1.82 -13.32 -6.16
CA TRP A 88 2.60 -12.75 -7.27
C TRP A 88 3.53 -11.64 -6.79
N LEU A 89 3.06 -10.71 -5.95
CA LEU A 89 3.92 -9.62 -5.47
C LEU A 89 5.03 -10.14 -4.55
N CYS A 90 4.70 -11.05 -3.64
CA CYS A 90 5.68 -11.71 -2.76
C CYS A 90 6.76 -12.42 -3.58
N ALA A 91 6.36 -13.27 -4.54
CA ALA A 91 7.29 -14.05 -5.37
C ALA A 91 8.14 -13.16 -6.28
N THR A 92 7.55 -12.12 -6.87
CA THR A 92 8.24 -11.27 -7.87
C THR A 92 9.23 -10.31 -7.22
N THR A 93 8.91 -9.79 -6.03
CA THR A 93 9.77 -8.80 -5.36
C THR A 93 10.75 -9.41 -4.36
N GLY A 94 10.42 -10.58 -3.79
CA GLY A 94 11.20 -11.20 -2.71
C GLY A 94 11.27 -10.36 -1.43
N LEU A 95 10.50 -9.27 -1.32
CA LEU A 95 10.55 -8.35 -0.18
C LEU A 95 9.83 -8.86 1.05
N PHE A 96 8.90 -9.81 0.88
CA PHE A 96 7.91 -10.17 1.88
C PHE A 96 8.12 -11.58 2.42
N ALA A 97 7.89 -11.71 3.72
CA ALA A 97 7.51 -12.97 4.34
C ALA A 97 5.98 -13.04 4.36
N GLN A 98 5.44 -14.07 3.72
CA GLN A 98 4.02 -14.33 3.63
C GLN A 98 3.59 -15.43 4.61
N PHE A 99 2.40 -15.27 5.17
CA PHE A 99 1.81 -16.20 6.13
C PHE A 99 0.45 -16.70 5.62
N ASP A 100 0.02 -17.88 6.08
CA ASP A 100 -1.31 -18.41 5.77
C ASP A 100 -2.42 -17.69 6.55
N GLN A 101 -2.07 -17.15 7.72
CA GLN A 101 -2.94 -16.40 8.62
C GLN A 101 -2.37 -14.99 8.83
N ASN A 102 -3.24 -14.06 9.21
CA ASN A 102 -2.79 -12.75 9.64
C ASN A 102 -1.88 -12.88 10.87
N VAL A 103 -0.69 -12.30 10.77
CA VAL A 103 0.23 -12.08 11.88
C VAL A 103 0.01 -10.70 12.47
N LEU A 104 0.46 -10.50 13.72
CA LEU A 104 0.30 -9.26 14.45
C LEU A 104 1.56 -8.42 14.39
N LEU A 105 1.49 -7.21 13.81
CA LEU A 105 2.62 -6.30 13.69
C LEU A 105 2.40 -5.02 14.52
N PRO A 106 3.44 -4.51 15.23
CA PRO A 106 3.40 -3.20 15.88
C PRO A 106 3.22 -2.03 14.90
N THR A 107 2.70 -0.91 15.41
CA THR A 107 2.67 0.38 14.70
C THR A 107 3.54 1.43 15.40
N ALA A 108 3.77 2.57 14.74
CA ALA A 108 4.49 3.73 15.30
C ALA A 108 3.93 4.30 16.61
N ILE A 109 2.69 3.94 16.98
CA ILE A 109 2.05 4.35 18.24
C ILE A 109 1.96 3.20 19.24
N GLY A 110 2.60 2.05 18.97
CA GLY A 110 2.54 0.86 19.83
C GLY A 110 1.17 0.17 19.86
N ALA A 111 0.30 0.48 18.89
CA ALA A 111 -0.86 -0.37 18.61
C ALA A 111 -0.41 -1.61 17.81
N VAL A 112 -1.28 -2.61 17.73
CA VAL A 112 -1.00 -3.86 17.01
C VAL A 112 -1.99 -4.01 15.86
N ARG A 113 -1.51 -4.40 14.69
CA ARG A 113 -2.31 -4.55 13.47
C ARG A 113 -2.14 -5.95 12.85
N PRO A 114 -3.23 -6.61 12.43
CA PRO A 114 -3.20 -7.85 11.67
C PRO A 114 -2.82 -7.61 10.20
N THR A 115 -2.07 -8.53 9.60
CA THR A 115 -1.64 -8.47 8.19
C THR A 115 -1.15 -9.84 7.70
N VAL A 116 -1.30 -10.15 6.41
CA VAL A 116 -0.97 -11.49 5.89
C VAL A 116 0.46 -11.60 5.37
N ALA A 117 1.09 -10.46 5.04
CA ALA A 117 2.49 -10.42 4.67
C ALA A 117 3.17 -9.14 5.16
N VAL A 118 4.38 -9.30 5.69
CA VAL A 118 5.23 -8.18 6.13
C VAL A 118 6.55 -8.23 5.38
N GLN A 119 7.26 -7.09 5.30
CA GLN A 119 8.61 -7.14 4.76
C GLN A 119 9.50 -8.03 5.62
N ASN A 120 10.49 -8.68 5.00
CA ASN A 120 11.45 -9.53 5.70
C ASN A 120 12.11 -8.80 6.88
N THR A 121 12.31 -7.49 6.76
CA THR A 121 12.87 -6.64 7.82
C THR A 121 11.97 -6.46 9.05
N MET A 122 10.68 -6.75 8.92
CA MET A 122 9.67 -6.60 9.98
C MET A 122 9.35 -7.92 10.68
N VAL A 123 9.78 -9.07 10.14
CA VAL A 123 9.46 -10.40 10.71
C VAL A 123 9.88 -10.53 12.17
N PRO A 124 11.06 -10.05 12.61
CA PRO A 124 11.40 -10.13 14.04
C PRO A 124 10.47 -9.31 14.93
N ALA A 125 9.82 -8.26 14.39
CA ALA A 125 8.91 -7.38 15.12
C ALA A 125 7.52 -7.97 15.38
N LEU A 126 7.19 -9.15 14.83
CA LEU A 126 5.87 -9.76 15.03
C LEU A 126 5.56 -9.96 16.52
N MET A 127 4.35 -9.57 16.94
CA MET A 127 3.87 -9.64 18.32
C MET A 127 3.43 -11.06 18.67
N GLU A 128 4.30 -11.77 19.39
CA GLU A 128 4.09 -13.16 19.82
C GLU A 128 4.31 -13.27 21.33
N ASP A 129 3.53 -14.13 21.98
CA ASP A 129 3.64 -14.35 23.43
C ASP A 129 5.07 -14.75 23.85
N GLY A 130 5.58 -14.09 24.88
CA GLY A 130 6.90 -14.37 25.46
C GLY A 130 8.06 -13.61 24.80
N LYS A 131 7.83 -12.82 23.74
CA LYS A 131 8.89 -11.96 23.18
C LYS A 131 9.31 -10.86 24.13
N LYS A 132 10.60 -10.52 24.06
CA LYS A 132 11.22 -9.40 24.77
C LYS A 132 11.71 -8.37 23.76
N PHE A 133 11.19 -7.16 23.83
CA PHE A 133 11.52 -6.10 22.87
C PHE A 133 12.31 -4.96 23.51
N LEU A 134 13.43 -4.63 22.88
CA LEU A 134 14.12 -3.36 23.06
C LEU A 134 13.64 -2.39 21.98
N VAL A 135 12.76 -1.45 22.34
CA VAL A 135 12.28 -0.41 21.43
C VAL A 135 13.28 0.74 21.39
N VAL A 136 13.85 1.02 20.22
CA VAL A 136 14.91 2.01 20.07
C VAL A 136 14.38 3.24 19.35
N GLY A 137 14.38 4.37 20.05
CA GLY A 137 14.16 5.69 19.47
C GLY A 137 15.48 6.31 19.02
N ILE A 138 15.43 7.16 18.01
CA ILE A 138 16.57 7.97 17.58
C ILE A 138 16.26 9.42 17.90
N ARG A 139 17.12 10.12 18.64
CA ARG A 139 16.83 11.49 19.11
C ARG A 139 16.52 12.46 17.97
N GLN A 140 17.21 12.29 16.84
CA GLN A 140 17.08 13.05 15.61
C GLN A 140 15.95 12.53 14.68
N PHE A 141 15.12 11.60 15.14
CA PHE A 141 13.94 11.11 14.42
C PHE A 141 12.71 11.16 15.33
N ARG A 142 11.87 12.17 15.17
CA ARG A 142 10.75 12.44 16.09
C ARG A 142 9.53 11.53 15.91
N ASP A 143 9.37 10.91 14.75
CA ASP A 143 8.17 10.14 14.39
C ASP A 143 8.13 8.73 15.01
N PHE A 144 9.02 8.42 15.95
CA PHE A 144 9.05 7.13 16.66
C PHE A 144 9.34 7.31 18.16
N PRO A 145 8.31 7.66 18.97
CA PRO A 145 8.45 7.86 20.41
C PRO A 145 8.59 6.52 21.14
N ALA A 146 9.81 5.97 21.20
CA ALA A 146 10.08 4.60 21.65
C ALA A 146 9.51 4.22 23.03
N ALA A 147 9.56 5.11 24.03
CA ALA A 147 8.98 4.85 25.35
C ALA A 147 7.45 4.69 25.27
N PHE A 148 6.78 5.54 24.50
CA PHE A 148 5.33 5.45 24.29
C PHE A 148 4.95 4.18 23.52
N VAL A 149 5.74 3.81 22.51
CA VAL A 149 5.56 2.57 21.76
C VAL A 149 5.72 1.35 22.69
N ALA A 150 6.81 1.26 23.45
CA ALA A 150 7.05 0.16 24.39
C ALA A 150 5.91 0.03 25.40
N ASP A 151 5.53 1.12 26.06
CA ASP A 151 4.46 1.15 27.05
C ASP A 151 3.11 0.67 26.49
N ASN A 152 2.78 1.03 25.24
CA ASN A 152 1.55 0.57 24.59
C ASN A 152 1.63 -0.91 24.20
N LEU A 153 2.78 -1.38 23.69
CA LEU A 153 2.97 -2.78 23.34
C LEU A 153 2.87 -3.70 24.57
N ALA A 154 3.46 -3.31 25.70
CA ALA A 154 3.34 -4.05 26.97
C ALA A 154 1.90 -4.11 27.50
N ARG A 155 1.03 -3.16 27.12
CA ARG A 155 -0.39 -3.13 27.49
C ARG A 155 -1.30 -3.79 26.46
N SER A 156 -0.76 -4.28 25.33
CA SER A 156 -1.58 -4.88 24.28
C SER A 156 -2.35 -6.08 24.80
N PRO A 157 -3.67 -6.19 24.53
CA PRO A 157 -4.44 -7.38 24.90
C PRO A 157 -4.23 -8.54 23.92
N LEU A 158 -3.55 -8.32 22.80
CA LEU A 158 -3.45 -9.29 21.70
C LEU A 158 -2.24 -10.23 21.80
N ALA A 159 -1.20 -9.85 22.55
CA ALA A 159 -0.03 -10.67 22.82
C ALA A 159 0.67 -10.19 24.09
N LYS A 160 1.21 -11.12 24.88
CA LYS A 160 1.95 -10.84 26.12
C LYS A 160 3.44 -10.74 25.83
N VAL A 161 3.97 -9.53 25.88
CA VAL A 161 5.38 -9.23 25.59
C VAL A 161 6.01 -8.44 26.73
N GLU A 162 7.31 -8.62 26.93
CA GLU A 162 8.12 -7.73 27.77
C GLU A 162 8.72 -6.64 26.90
N THR A 163 8.68 -5.38 27.33
CA THR A 163 9.26 -4.28 26.55
C THR A 163 10.06 -3.34 27.42
N ARG A 164 11.12 -2.77 26.86
CA ARG A 164 11.74 -1.55 27.38
C ARG A 164 12.15 -0.66 26.22
N ALA A 165 12.39 0.61 26.53
CA ALA A 165 12.80 1.59 25.53
C ALA A 165 14.16 2.22 25.85
N VAL A 166 14.86 2.61 24.80
CA VAL A 166 16.04 3.47 24.87
C VAL A 166 15.99 4.49 23.74
N THR A 167 16.57 5.67 23.96
CA THR A 167 16.73 6.68 22.90
C THR A 167 18.22 6.93 22.67
N ILE A 168 18.70 6.56 21.49
CA ILE A 168 20.09 6.75 21.07
C ILE A 168 20.29 8.08 20.35
N SER A 169 21.56 8.51 20.25
CA SER A 169 21.96 9.61 19.39
C SER A 169 22.45 9.07 18.05
N LEU A 170 21.79 9.40 16.96
CA LEU A 170 22.29 9.09 15.63
C LEU A 170 21.87 10.21 14.69
N ALA A 171 22.84 11.01 14.27
CA ALA A 171 22.59 12.07 13.31
C ALA A 171 23.03 11.57 11.93
N PRO A 172 22.16 11.57 10.90
CA PRO A 172 22.57 11.19 9.56
C PRO A 172 23.47 12.28 8.95
N ARG A 173 23.45 13.51 9.47
CA ARG A 173 24.42 14.57 9.15
C ARG A 173 24.78 15.33 10.42
N ASP A 174 26.01 15.81 10.56
CA ASP A 174 26.42 16.60 11.73
C ASP A 174 26.63 18.09 11.35
N PRO A 175 25.95 19.05 11.99
CA PRO A 175 24.89 18.90 13.01
C PRO A 175 23.50 18.70 12.39
N GLU A 176 22.70 17.82 13.00
CA GLU A 176 21.28 17.65 12.66
C GLU A 176 20.44 17.47 13.93
N ALA A 177 19.45 18.34 14.10
CA ALA A 177 18.55 18.30 15.25
C ALA A 177 17.34 17.41 15.00
N ASP A 178 16.89 17.32 13.75
CA ASP A 178 15.74 16.55 13.31
C ASP A 178 15.91 16.16 11.84
N SER A 179 15.53 14.94 11.51
CA SER A 179 15.69 14.34 10.19
C SER A 179 14.47 13.52 9.79
N THR A 180 14.33 13.27 8.49
CA THR A 180 13.24 12.46 7.96
C THR A 180 13.64 10.99 7.85
N GLY A 181 12.68 10.08 7.88
CA GLY A 181 12.94 8.65 7.72
C GLY A 181 13.65 8.32 6.40
N THR A 182 13.36 9.05 5.33
CA THR A 182 14.05 8.88 4.04
C THR A 182 15.51 9.37 4.04
N THR A 183 15.87 10.29 4.95
CA THR A 183 17.26 10.73 5.11
C THR A 183 18.05 9.67 5.86
N PHE A 184 17.47 9.12 6.94
CA PHE A 184 18.03 7.96 7.65
C PHE A 184 18.23 6.77 6.72
N ALA A 185 17.23 6.42 5.91
CA ALA A 185 17.36 5.30 4.98
C ALA A 185 18.55 5.50 4.01
N ARG A 186 18.70 6.69 3.42
CA ARG A 186 19.88 6.96 2.57
C ARG A 186 21.19 6.93 3.34
N ALA A 187 21.21 7.34 4.60
CA ALA A 187 22.43 7.32 5.41
C ALA A 187 22.81 5.90 5.87
N LEU A 188 21.82 5.01 5.99
CA LEU A 188 21.98 3.61 6.42
C LEU A 188 22.25 2.63 5.27
N ASP A 189 22.13 3.05 4.01
CA ASP A 189 22.44 2.26 2.79
C ASP A 189 23.94 1.92 2.61
N GLY A 190 24.76 2.04 3.66
CA GLY A 190 26.17 1.65 3.66
C GLY A 190 26.98 2.32 2.56
N THR A 191 27.74 1.55 1.77
CA THR A 191 28.56 2.08 0.66
C THR A 191 27.74 2.76 -0.45
N ALA A 192 26.45 2.45 -0.57
CA ALA A 192 25.54 3.10 -1.50
C ALA A 192 24.86 4.35 -0.90
N GLY A 193 25.10 4.63 0.39
CA GLY A 193 24.47 5.71 1.14
C GLY A 193 25.21 7.05 1.09
N LEU A 194 24.63 8.06 1.77
CA LEU A 194 25.15 9.43 1.78
C LEU A 194 26.52 9.58 2.47
N ASP A 195 26.79 8.76 3.51
CA ASP A 195 27.99 8.87 4.36
C ASP A 195 28.86 7.60 4.34
N GLY A 196 28.64 6.71 3.38
CA GLY A 196 29.26 5.38 3.39
C GLY A 196 28.84 4.55 4.62
N PRO A 197 29.68 3.62 5.11
CA PRO A 197 29.31 2.75 6.24
C PRO A 197 29.25 3.47 7.60
N ALA A 198 29.65 4.74 7.71
CA ALA A 198 29.87 5.41 9.00
C ALA A 198 28.60 5.47 9.88
N THR A 199 27.46 5.85 9.31
CA THR A 199 26.19 5.95 10.04
C THR A 199 25.69 4.57 10.48
N ARG A 200 25.87 3.56 9.64
CA ARG A 200 25.56 2.16 9.94
C ARG A 200 26.43 1.64 11.10
N ASP A 201 27.73 1.82 11.01
CA ASP A 201 28.69 1.38 12.04
C ASP A 201 28.44 2.09 13.38
N ALA A 202 28.03 3.37 13.34
CA ALA A 202 27.62 4.12 14.51
C ALA A 202 26.33 3.55 15.13
N LEU A 203 25.31 3.25 14.32
CA LEU A 203 24.08 2.61 14.78
C LEU A 203 24.38 1.26 15.46
N VAL A 204 25.15 0.39 14.81
CA VAL A 204 25.50 -0.93 15.34
C VAL A 204 26.23 -0.80 16.68
N ARG A 205 27.19 0.12 16.79
CA ARG A 205 27.93 0.37 18.04
C ARG A 205 27.01 0.82 19.18
N GLU A 206 26.11 1.78 18.92
CA GLU A 206 25.16 2.26 19.94
C GLU A 206 24.21 1.15 20.39
N LEU A 207 23.68 0.35 19.44
CA LEU A 207 22.75 -0.74 19.75
C LEU A 207 23.38 -1.85 20.60
N ARG A 208 24.64 -2.23 20.31
CA ARG A 208 25.37 -3.23 21.10
C ARG A 208 25.56 -2.82 22.56
N ALA A 209 25.65 -1.53 22.85
CA ALA A 209 25.78 -1.03 24.22
C ALA A 209 24.49 -1.17 25.04
N HIS A 210 23.35 -1.40 24.39
CA HIS A 210 22.04 -1.41 25.02
C HIS A 210 21.36 -2.76 25.03
N VAL A 211 21.54 -3.62 24.03
CA VAL A 211 20.83 -4.90 23.93
C VAL A 211 21.18 -5.87 25.08
N GLN A 212 20.18 -6.58 25.59
CA GLN A 212 20.30 -7.63 26.60
C GLN A 212 20.01 -9.00 26.01
N ASP A 213 20.41 -10.06 26.72
CA ASP A 213 20.22 -11.43 26.28
C ASP A 213 18.73 -11.77 26.08
N GLY A 214 18.41 -12.44 24.98
CA GLY A 214 17.04 -12.83 24.60
C GLY A 214 16.15 -11.70 24.06
N GLU A 215 16.66 -10.48 23.87
CA GLU A 215 15.88 -9.38 23.30
C GLU A 215 15.90 -9.34 21.77
N THR A 216 14.78 -8.90 21.21
CA THR A 216 14.66 -8.44 19.82
C THR A 216 14.67 -6.92 19.78
N ILE A 217 15.51 -6.33 18.93
CA ILE A 217 15.59 -4.88 18.75
C ILE A 217 14.46 -4.43 17.82
N LEU A 218 13.65 -3.46 18.25
CA LEU A 218 12.68 -2.79 17.40
C LEU A 218 13.19 -1.41 17.01
N LEU A 219 13.40 -1.22 15.70
CA LEU A 219 13.83 0.05 15.11
C LEU A 219 12.66 0.70 14.36
N PRO A 220 12.62 2.05 14.24
CA PRO A 220 11.79 2.68 13.23
C PRO A 220 12.15 2.12 11.85
N ALA A 221 11.15 1.92 10.99
CA ALA A 221 11.34 1.39 9.63
C ALA A 221 12.01 2.41 8.70
N VAL A 222 13.30 2.67 8.94
CA VAL A 222 14.15 3.62 8.22
C VAL A 222 15.48 2.98 7.80
N VAL A 223 15.59 1.65 7.87
CA VAL A 223 16.83 0.89 7.70
C VAL A 223 17.10 0.61 6.23
N GLY A 224 17.43 1.67 5.48
CA GLY A 224 17.89 1.58 4.10
C GLY A 224 16.79 1.44 3.04
N PHE A 225 17.07 1.92 1.84
CA PHE A 225 16.35 1.56 0.61
C PHE A 225 16.98 0.35 -0.09
N ALA A 226 18.27 0.12 0.13
CA ALA A 226 19.02 -0.97 -0.46
C ALA A 226 18.63 -2.32 0.16
N PRO A 227 18.58 -3.42 -0.62
CA PRO A 227 18.18 -4.74 -0.12
C PRO A 227 19.10 -5.31 0.97
N ASP A 228 20.37 -4.91 0.97
CA ASP A 228 21.44 -5.42 1.84
C ASP A 228 21.57 -4.64 3.16
N ALA A 229 21.20 -3.36 3.21
CA ALA A 229 21.37 -2.49 4.38
C ALA A 229 20.87 -3.14 5.69
N TYR A 230 19.64 -3.66 5.68
CA TYR A 230 19.08 -4.38 6.82
C TYR A 230 19.86 -5.66 7.16
N GLN A 231 20.21 -6.46 6.14
CA GLN A 231 20.87 -7.76 6.33
C GLN A 231 22.25 -7.58 6.97
N GLU A 232 22.99 -6.56 6.54
CA GLU A 232 24.30 -6.23 7.11
C GLU A 232 24.19 -5.79 8.58
N ILE A 233 23.23 -4.90 8.89
CA ILE A 233 22.99 -4.44 10.27
C ILE A 233 22.61 -5.61 11.18
N ALA A 234 21.68 -6.46 10.73
CA ALA A 234 21.24 -7.62 11.50
C ALA A 234 22.37 -8.62 11.72
N ALA A 235 23.16 -8.90 10.67
CA ALA A 235 24.31 -9.81 10.74
C ALA A 235 25.40 -9.29 11.68
N GLU A 236 25.72 -7.99 11.64
CA GLU A 236 26.69 -7.39 12.54
C GLU A 236 26.22 -7.39 14.00
N LEU A 237 24.94 -7.12 14.26
CA LEU A 237 24.40 -7.11 15.61
C LEU A 237 24.32 -8.50 16.25
N GLY A 238 24.10 -9.54 15.44
CA GLY A 238 24.03 -10.93 15.92
C GLY A 238 22.79 -11.23 16.77
N VAL A 239 21.79 -10.34 16.76
CA VAL A 239 20.51 -10.47 17.46
C VAL A 239 19.37 -10.16 16.50
N PRO A 240 18.13 -10.63 16.75
CA PRO A 240 16.99 -10.29 15.91
C PRO A 240 16.72 -8.78 15.91
N VAL A 241 16.54 -8.20 14.71
CA VAL A 241 16.21 -6.78 14.51
C VAL A 241 14.95 -6.67 13.67
N GLY A 242 13.92 -6.02 14.18
CA GLY A 242 12.65 -5.83 13.48
C GLY A 242 12.38 -4.35 13.23
N GLU A 243 12.03 -3.99 12.00
CA GLU A 243 11.51 -2.67 11.67
C GLU A 243 10.03 -2.53 12.09
N VAL A 244 9.68 -1.40 12.69
CA VAL A 244 8.30 -0.99 12.99
C VAL A 244 7.90 0.13 12.04
N PRO A 245 6.80 0.00 11.27
CA PRO A 245 6.35 1.05 10.35
C PRO A 245 6.18 2.41 11.04
N VAL A 246 6.61 3.47 10.34
CA VAL A 246 6.57 4.86 10.80
C VAL A 246 5.62 5.69 9.93
N PRO A 247 5.16 6.87 10.38
CA PRO A 247 4.38 7.79 9.56
C PRO A 247 5.05 8.12 8.22
N PRO A 248 4.27 8.50 7.18
CA PRO A 248 4.82 8.84 5.88
C PRO A 248 5.83 10.00 5.92
N PRO A 249 6.80 10.06 4.98
CA PRO A 249 6.98 9.15 3.85
C PRO A 249 7.58 7.78 4.23
N SER A 250 6.92 6.72 3.81
CA SER A 250 7.25 5.32 4.14
C SER A 250 8.45 4.80 3.36
N VAL A 251 9.49 4.37 4.08
CA VAL A 251 10.65 3.67 3.50
C VAL A 251 10.27 2.27 3.01
N PRO A 252 9.58 1.42 3.80
CA PRO A 252 9.04 0.14 3.32
C PRO A 252 8.15 0.29 2.07
N GLY A 253 7.24 1.25 2.08
CA GLY A 253 6.37 1.53 0.93
C GLY A 253 7.14 1.95 -0.31
N ARG A 254 8.22 2.73 -0.13
CA ARG A 254 9.13 3.08 -1.21
C ARG A 254 9.93 1.87 -1.74
N ARG A 255 10.33 0.90 -0.91
CA ARG A 255 10.98 -0.34 -1.39
C ARG A 255 10.07 -1.12 -2.35
N ILE A 256 8.77 -1.18 -2.05
CA ILE A 256 7.76 -1.79 -2.94
C ILE A 256 7.67 -1.01 -4.26
N ASN A 257 7.55 0.32 -4.17
CA ASN A 257 7.47 1.19 -5.34
C ASN A 257 8.70 1.04 -6.25
N ASP A 258 9.89 1.14 -5.67
CA ASP A 258 11.14 1.10 -6.43
C ASP A 258 11.31 -0.27 -7.10
N SER A 259 10.92 -1.37 -6.43
CA SER A 259 10.90 -2.71 -7.02
C SER A 259 9.94 -2.82 -8.21
N LEU A 260 8.70 -2.35 -8.08
CA LEU A 260 7.72 -2.37 -9.17
C LEU A 260 8.08 -1.45 -10.33
N ILE A 261 8.67 -0.28 -10.05
CA ILE A 261 9.18 0.63 -11.08
C ILE A 261 10.34 -0.01 -11.84
N HIS A 262 11.26 -0.70 -11.15
CA HIS A 262 12.33 -1.45 -11.81
C HIS A 262 11.76 -2.57 -12.68
N LEU A 263 10.80 -3.36 -12.17
CA LEU A 263 10.13 -4.40 -12.96
C LEU A 263 9.44 -3.84 -14.21
N CYS A 264 8.75 -2.70 -14.10
CA CYS A 264 8.18 -2.00 -15.25
C CYS A 264 9.25 -1.63 -16.28
N ARG A 265 10.38 -1.08 -15.85
CA ARG A 265 11.49 -0.68 -16.73
C ARG A 265 12.13 -1.89 -17.42
N ASP A 266 12.38 -2.96 -16.67
CA ASP A 266 12.96 -4.20 -17.20
C ASP A 266 12.03 -4.85 -18.24
N ASN A 267 10.72 -4.76 -18.02
CA ASN A 267 9.68 -5.17 -18.97
C ASN A 267 9.43 -4.15 -20.09
N ARG A 268 10.15 -3.03 -20.12
CA ARG A 268 10.04 -1.94 -21.11
C ARG A 268 8.64 -1.30 -21.17
N VAL A 269 7.96 -1.20 -20.03
CA VAL A 269 6.76 -0.37 -19.85
C VAL A 269 7.19 1.09 -19.91
N ASP A 270 6.52 1.89 -20.75
CA ASP A 270 6.77 3.33 -20.82
C ASP A 270 6.00 4.04 -19.69
N ILE A 271 6.64 4.93 -18.94
CA ILE A 271 6.04 5.63 -17.81
C ILE A 271 6.09 7.13 -18.04
N ALA A 272 4.96 7.70 -18.44
CA ALA A 272 4.76 9.14 -18.54
C ALA A 272 4.48 9.72 -17.14
N LEU A 273 5.55 10.07 -16.42
CA LEU A 273 5.49 10.80 -15.15
C LEU A 273 5.15 12.28 -15.39
N ASN A 274 4.47 12.91 -14.43
CA ASN A 274 3.98 14.29 -14.53
C ASN A 274 3.05 14.49 -15.74
N ALA A 275 2.28 13.45 -16.06
CA ALA A 275 1.30 13.47 -17.13
C ALA A 275 -0.09 13.13 -16.57
N GLU A 276 -1.11 13.82 -17.09
CA GLU A 276 -2.47 13.71 -16.57
C GLU A 276 -3.44 13.41 -17.71
N VAL A 277 -4.22 12.34 -17.56
CA VAL A 277 -5.40 12.15 -18.40
C VAL A 277 -6.46 13.16 -17.96
N ILE A 278 -6.88 14.01 -18.90
CA ILE A 278 -7.85 15.10 -18.70
C ILE A 278 -9.14 14.91 -19.50
N GLY A 279 -9.21 13.86 -20.31
CA GLY A 279 -10.38 13.52 -21.10
C GLY A 279 -10.11 12.34 -22.04
N PHE A 280 -11.07 12.03 -22.89
CA PHE A 280 -11.02 10.88 -23.79
C PHE A 280 -11.87 11.14 -25.05
N GLU A 281 -11.74 10.23 -26.01
CA GLU A 281 -12.60 10.10 -27.19
C GLU A 281 -13.17 8.68 -27.21
N ALA A 282 -14.46 8.54 -27.51
CA ALA A 282 -15.15 7.25 -27.56
C ALA A 282 -16.03 7.15 -28.82
N SER A 283 -16.19 5.93 -29.31
CA SER A 283 -17.21 5.55 -30.29
C SER A 283 -18.20 4.66 -29.57
N ASP A 284 -19.42 5.15 -29.37
CA ASP A 284 -20.44 4.49 -28.54
C ASP A 284 -19.90 4.10 -27.15
N THR A 285 -19.82 2.81 -26.85
CA THR A 285 -19.36 2.25 -25.57
C THR A 285 -17.87 1.87 -25.58
N HIS A 286 -17.10 2.31 -26.58
CA HIS A 286 -15.68 1.96 -26.71
C HIS A 286 -14.78 3.19 -26.69
N ILE A 287 -13.84 3.25 -25.75
CA ILE A 287 -12.85 4.34 -25.68
C ILE A 287 -11.78 4.12 -26.75
N THR A 288 -11.58 5.10 -27.63
CA THR A 288 -10.63 5.00 -28.75
C THR A 288 -9.35 5.81 -28.54
N ALA A 289 -9.39 6.84 -27.70
CA ALA A 289 -8.20 7.63 -27.36
C ALA A 289 -8.33 8.34 -26.01
N LEU A 290 -7.18 8.66 -25.40
CA LEU A 290 -7.09 9.47 -24.19
C LEU A 290 -6.43 10.83 -24.49
N LYS A 291 -6.98 11.89 -23.89
CA LYS A 291 -6.39 13.23 -23.93
C LYS A 291 -5.45 13.40 -22.73
N VAL A 292 -4.16 13.47 -23.00
CA VAL A 292 -3.11 13.47 -21.98
C VAL A 292 -2.40 14.82 -21.95
N GLN A 293 -2.58 15.55 -20.86
CA GLN A 293 -1.83 16.74 -20.54
C GLN A 293 -0.41 16.34 -20.12
N ARG A 294 0.59 16.90 -20.81
CA ARG A 294 2.01 16.86 -20.47
C ARG A 294 2.53 18.30 -20.37
N ALA A 295 3.79 18.49 -20.00
CA ALA A 295 4.40 19.82 -19.89
C ALA A 295 4.09 20.71 -21.12
N GLY A 296 3.18 21.69 -20.93
CA GLY A 296 2.77 22.67 -21.94
C GLY A 296 1.93 22.18 -23.13
N ARG A 297 1.54 20.90 -23.21
CA ARG A 297 0.79 20.37 -24.37
C ARG A 297 -0.16 19.23 -23.99
N VAL A 298 -1.31 19.19 -24.65
CA VAL A 298 -2.23 18.03 -24.66
C VAL A 298 -1.96 17.19 -25.91
N THR A 299 -1.80 15.88 -25.75
CA THR A 299 -1.81 14.93 -26.88
C THR A 299 -3.05 14.04 -26.83
N THR A 300 -3.40 13.48 -27.98
CA THR A 300 -4.45 12.46 -28.11
C THR A 300 -3.77 11.12 -28.39
N ASP A 301 -3.79 10.23 -27.40
CA ASP A 301 -3.11 8.95 -27.45
C ASP A 301 -4.13 7.84 -27.74
N ARG A 302 -4.08 7.23 -28.93
CA ARG A 302 -4.96 6.09 -29.30
C ARG A 302 -4.77 4.91 -28.36
N VAL A 303 -5.84 4.21 -28.04
CA VAL A 303 -5.84 3.11 -27.08
C VAL A 303 -6.85 2.03 -27.50
N ASP A 304 -6.53 0.76 -27.21
CA ASP A 304 -7.47 -0.36 -27.36
C ASP A 304 -8.12 -0.72 -26.02
N VAL A 305 -7.39 -0.58 -24.91
CA VAL A 305 -7.84 -0.88 -23.54
C VAL A 305 -7.32 0.16 -22.55
N VAL A 306 -8.19 0.60 -21.64
CA VAL A 306 -7.85 1.50 -20.54
C VAL A 306 -7.94 0.76 -19.21
N VAL A 307 -6.87 0.78 -18.44
CA VAL A 307 -6.89 0.36 -17.03
C VAL A 307 -6.86 1.60 -16.16
N TYR A 308 -7.95 1.88 -15.47
CA TYR A 308 -8.09 3.02 -14.58
C TYR A 308 -7.70 2.65 -13.15
N ALA A 309 -6.46 2.98 -12.78
CA ALA A 309 -5.87 2.78 -11.45
C ALA A 309 -5.56 4.14 -10.78
N GLY A 310 -6.40 5.15 -11.03
CA GLY A 310 -6.14 6.54 -10.66
C GLY A 310 -6.23 6.83 -9.16
N GLY A 311 -6.75 5.88 -8.37
CA GLY A 311 -7.08 6.06 -6.95
C GLY A 311 -8.41 6.78 -6.74
N GLY A 312 -8.80 6.95 -5.48
CA GLY A 312 -10.06 7.58 -5.09
C GLY A 312 -9.94 9.09 -4.91
N LEU A 313 -10.62 9.60 -3.88
CA LEU A 313 -10.64 11.02 -3.52
C LEU A 313 -9.24 11.58 -3.20
N GLU A 314 -8.47 10.86 -2.39
CA GLU A 314 -7.10 11.21 -1.97
C GLU A 314 -6.14 11.41 -3.15
N ALA A 315 -6.37 10.70 -4.26
CA ALA A 315 -5.54 10.78 -5.46
C ALA A 315 -6.05 11.81 -6.49
N GLY A 316 -7.22 12.42 -6.24
CA GLY A 316 -7.84 13.43 -7.10
C GLY A 316 -8.50 12.87 -8.36
N SER A 317 -8.80 11.57 -8.38
CA SER A 317 -9.58 10.92 -9.45
C SER A 317 -11.08 11.02 -9.19
N ILE A 318 -11.48 11.01 -7.92
CA ILE A 318 -12.77 11.51 -7.43
C ILE A 318 -12.52 12.91 -6.89
N GLN A 319 -13.39 13.87 -7.20
CA GLN A 319 -13.25 15.27 -6.77
C GLN A 319 -14.53 15.78 -6.18
N ARG A 320 -14.40 16.68 -5.19
CA ARG A 320 -15.49 17.49 -4.66
C ARG A 320 -15.30 18.94 -5.11
N ASP A 321 -16.30 19.52 -5.76
CA ASP A 321 -16.23 20.92 -6.17
C ASP A 321 -16.61 21.90 -5.05
N SER A 322 -16.58 23.21 -5.33
CA SER A 322 -16.92 24.25 -4.36
C SER A 322 -18.39 24.28 -3.94
N TYR A 323 -19.27 23.60 -4.68
CA TYR A 323 -20.70 23.46 -4.37
C TYR A 323 -21.00 22.16 -3.62
N GLY A 324 -19.99 21.33 -3.38
CA GLY A 324 -20.09 20.08 -2.65
C GLY A 324 -20.41 18.87 -3.53
N GLU A 325 -20.44 19.02 -4.85
CA GLU A 325 -20.71 17.91 -5.78
C GLU A 325 -19.49 16.99 -5.86
N ILE A 326 -19.71 15.70 -5.59
CA ILE A 326 -18.69 14.65 -5.68
C ILE A 326 -18.86 13.91 -7.01
N ARG A 327 -17.82 13.90 -7.85
CA ARG A 327 -17.85 13.24 -9.16
C ARG A 327 -16.52 12.59 -9.53
N GLU A 328 -16.58 11.57 -10.38
CA GLU A 328 -15.40 11.03 -11.05
C GLU A 328 -14.95 12.01 -12.15
N ARG A 329 -13.64 12.26 -12.23
CA ARG A 329 -13.10 13.41 -12.96
C ARG A 329 -12.98 13.22 -14.47
N ILE A 330 -12.65 12.02 -14.95
CA ILE A 330 -12.16 11.78 -16.32
C ILE A 330 -13.28 11.29 -17.24
N PHE A 331 -13.97 10.24 -16.82
CA PHE A 331 -14.97 9.50 -17.61
C PHE A 331 -16.40 9.80 -17.17
N ASN A 332 -16.57 10.55 -16.08
CA ASN A 332 -17.86 10.85 -15.46
C ASN A 332 -18.59 9.57 -15.04
N LEU A 333 -17.84 8.63 -14.45
CA LEU A 333 -18.40 7.36 -13.99
C LEU A 333 -19.40 7.57 -12.85
N PRO A 334 -20.50 6.82 -12.82
CA PRO A 334 -21.40 6.79 -11.67
C PRO A 334 -20.64 6.37 -10.41
N LEU A 335 -20.86 7.12 -9.32
CA LEU A 335 -20.28 6.83 -8.02
C LEU A 335 -21.33 6.15 -7.12
N THR A 336 -20.88 5.13 -6.40
CA THR A 336 -21.60 4.57 -5.26
C THR A 336 -21.05 5.16 -3.96
N PHE A 337 -21.91 5.22 -2.95
CA PHE A 337 -21.60 5.74 -1.62
C PHE A 337 -21.97 4.67 -0.60
N LEU A 338 -21.10 4.41 0.37
CA LEU A 338 -21.48 3.63 1.53
C LEU A 338 -22.34 4.49 2.47
N ASP A 339 -23.26 3.84 3.17
CA ASP A 339 -23.93 4.46 4.30
C ASP A 339 -22.90 4.82 5.38
N ALA A 340 -23.14 5.93 6.09
CA ALA A 340 -22.32 6.33 7.23
C ALA A 340 -22.20 5.18 8.25
N GLU A 341 -21.02 5.01 8.87
CA GLU A 341 -20.90 4.06 9.98
C GLU A 341 -21.85 4.45 11.11
N ASP A 342 -22.43 3.44 11.74
CA ASP A 342 -23.10 3.63 13.02
C ASP A 342 -22.08 4.26 13.99
N PRO A 343 -22.36 5.42 14.60
CA PRO A 343 -21.47 6.08 15.56
C PRO A 343 -20.99 5.18 16.69
N GLU A 344 -21.77 4.15 17.08
CA GLU A 344 -21.40 3.18 18.13
C GLU A 344 -20.36 2.14 17.65
N THR A 345 -20.24 1.94 16.33
CA THR A 345 -19.27 1.01 15.70
C THR A 345 -18.18 1.74 14.92
N ALA A 346 -18.21 3.07 14.91
CA ALA A 346 -17.26 3.89 14.18
C ALA A 346 -15.84 3.62 14.70
N GLY A 347 -14.92 3.31 13.78
CA GLY A 347 -13.50 3.17 14.13
C GLY A 347 -12.92 4.47 14.71
N VAL A 348 -11.70 4.42 15.24
CA VAL A 348 -11.01 5.60 15.85
C VAL A 348 -10.92 6.80 14.91
N THR A 349 -11.00 6.59 13.59
CA THR A 349 -10.99 7.65 12.56
C THR A 349 -12.36 8.25 12.25
N GLY A 350 -13.45 7.65 12.75
CA GLY A 350 -14.83 7.99 12.40
C GLY A 350 -15.17 7.75 10.93
N SER A 351 -16.46 7.77 10.59
CA SER A 351 -16.89 8.03 9.21
C SER A 351 -16.71 9.52 8.93
N VAL A 352 -15.83 9.88 7.99
CA VAL A 352 -15.77 11.28 7.51
C VAL A 352 -16.94 11.48 6.56
N VAL A 353 -18.06 11.85 7.16
CA VAL A 353 -19.30 12.11 6.45
C VAL A 353 -19.29 13.56 5.99
N VAL A 354 -19.35 13.77 4.67
CA VAL A 354 -19.52 15.10 4.09
C VAL A 354 -20.90 15.12 3.43
N ASP A 355 -21.74 16.04 3.87
CA ASP A 355 -23.12 16.20 3.40
C ASP A 355 -23.95 14.90 3.48
N GLY A 356 -23.76 14.11 4.54
CA GLY A 356 -24.46 12.84 4.77
C GLY A 356 -23.90 11.64 4.01
N LYS A 357 -22.80 11.78 3.27
CA LYS A 357 -22.18 10.72 2.48
C LYS A 357 -20.81 10.32 3.01
N ASP A 358 -20.53 9.02 3.04
CA ASP A 358 -19.19 8.51 3.31
C ASP A 358 -18.29 8.68 2.08
N ILE A 359 -17.49 9.75 2.10
CA ILE A 359 -16.60 10.12 0.99
C ILE A 359 -15.47 9.12 0.76
N PHE A 360 -15.21 8.31 1.77
CA PHE A 360 -14.06 7.43 1.83
C PHE A 360 -14.46 6.01 1.38
N GLY A 361 -15.68 5.57 1.69
CA GLY A 361 -16.31 4.41 1.05
C GLY A 361 -16.78 4.65 -0.40
N THR A 362 -16.66 5.88 -0.90
CA THR A 362 -17.11 6.27 -2.24
C THR A 362 -16.20 5.72 -3.33
N GLY A 363 -16.79 5.24 -4.42
CA GLY A 363 -16.04 4.88 -5.61
C GLY A 363 -16.92 4.36 -6.73
N VAL A 364 -16.30 3.67 -7.69
CA VAL A 364 -16.97 3.09 -8.86
C VAL A 364 -17.37 1.65 -8.56
N THR A 365 -18.60 1.26 -8.95
CA THR A 365 -19.03 -0.14 -8.94
C THR A 365 -18.48 -0.87 -10.16
N VAL A 366 -18.00 -2.10 -9.98
CA VAL A 366 -17.43 -2.92 -11.06
C VAL A 366 -18.09 -4.30 -11.11
N ASN A 367 -18.11 -4.93 -12.30
CA ASN A 367 -18.47 -6.35 -12.44
C ASN A 367 -17.25 -7.27 -12.18
N ALA A 368 -17.43 -8.58 -12.30
CA ALA A 368 -16.35 -9.56 -12.10
C ALA A 368 -15.16 -9.42 -13.09
N GLU A 369 -15.36 -8.76 -14.23
CA GLU A 369 -14.29 -8.45 -15.18
C GLU A 369 -13.54 -7.16 -14.81
N MET A 370 -13.95 -6.47 -13.74
CA MET A 370 -13.48 -5.15 -13.32
C MET A 370 -13.91 -4.00 -14.26
N LEU A 371 -14.93 -4.19 -15.11
CA LEU A 371 -15.49 -3.11 -15.92
C LEU A 371 -16.36 -2.18 -15.06
N ALA A 372 -16.22 -0.87 -15.25
CA ALA A 372 -17.03 0.14 -14.56
C ALA A 372 -18.51 0.04 -14.96
N LEU A 373 -19.42 0.10 -13.97
CA LEU A 373 -20.86 -0.08 -14.18
C LEU A 373 -21.67 1.21 -14.00
N ALA A 374 -22.73 1.33 -14.81
CA ALA A 374 -23.89 2.17 -14.55
C ALA A 374 -25.09 1.26 -14.25
N GLY A 375 -25.44 1.10 -12.97
CA GLY A 375 -26.33 0.02 -12.54
C GLY A 375 -25.67 -1.34 -12.80
N ASP A 376 -26.28 -2.17 -13.63
CA ASP A 376 -25.76 -3.50 -13.98
C ASP A 376 -25.06 -3.55 -15.36
N THR A 377 -24.97 -2.42 -16.06
CA THR A 377 -24.43 -2.36 -17.43
C THR A 377 -23.05 -1.70 -17.45
N PRO A 378 -22.04 -2.29 -18.12
CA PRO A 378 -20.75 -1.63 -18.33
C PRO A 378 -20.90 -0.27 -19.04
N VAL A 379 -20.29 0.78 -18.47
CA VAL A 379 -20.28 2.12 -19.08
C VAL A 379 -19.47 2.11 -20.39
N TYR A 380 -18.32 1.42 -20.36
CA TYR A 380 -17.49 1.16 -21.53
C TYR A 380 -17.04 -0.30 -21.51
N ASP A 381 -16.89 -0.91 -22.68
CA ASP A 381 -16.50 -2.32 -22.83
C ASP A 381 -14.98 -2.58 -22.65
N ASN A 382 -14.19 -1.49 -22.60
CA ASN A 382 -12.74 -1.50 -22.53
C ASN A 382 -12.13 -0.62 -21.41
N LEU A 383 -12.94 -0.21 -20.42
CA LEU A 383 -12.51 0.56 -19.25
C LEU A 383 -12.55 -0.29 -17.97
N TYR A 384 -11.37 -0.76 -17.54
CA TYR A 384 -11.20 -1.61 -16.36
C TYR A 384 -10.78 -0.78 -15.16
N CYS A 385 -11.55 -0.76 -14.08
CA CYS A 385 -11.23 -0.03 -12.86
C CYS A 385 -10.57 -0.93 -11.82
N VAL A 386 -9.41 -0.52 -11.28
CA VAL A 386 -8.63 -1.33 -10.32
C VAL A 386 -8.11 -0.50 -9.16
N GLY A 387 -7.94 -1.13 -8.00
CA GLY A 387 -7.48 -0.49 -6.77
C GLY A 387 -8.47 0.52 -6.20
N SER A 388 -7.95 1.58 -5.58
CA SER A 388 -8.74 2.49 -4.72
C SER A 388 -9.76 3.38 -5.44
N ILE A 389 -9.94 3.25 -6.76
CA ILE A 389 -11.07 3.86 -7.47
C ILE A 389 -12.37 3.05 -7.26
N ILE A 390 -12.25 1.76 -6.93
CA ILE A 390 -13.39 0.88 -6.66
C ILE A 390 -13.98 1.25 -5.29
N GLY A 391 -15.30 1.49 -5.25
CA GLY A 391 -16.02 1.83 -4.03
C GLY A 391 -16.50 0.61 -3.25
N GLY A 392 -17.17 0.83 -2.12
CA GLY A 392 -17.86 -0.23 -1.37
C GLY A 392 -17.08 -0.87 -0.23
N ALA A 393 -15.91 -0.34 0.12
CA ALA A 393 -15.05 -0.79 1.23
C ALA A 393 -14.46 0.40 2.02
N ARG A 394 -13.90 0.13 3.21
CA ARG A 394 -13.12 1.09 4.00
C ARG A 394 -11.75 0.52 4.33
N PRO A 395 -10.81 0.54 3.37
CA PRO A 395 -9.60 -0.28 3.47
C PRO A 395 -8.67 0.07 4.64
N TRP A 396 -8.62 1.32 5.11
CA TRP A 396 -7.80 1.70 6.26
C TRP A 396 -8.37 1.20 7.60
N ASN A 397 -9.70 1.04 7.70
CA ASN A 397 -10.40 0.52 8.88
C ASN A 397 -10.24 -1.00 8.94
N GLU A 398 -10.67 -1.69 7.88
CA GLU A 398 -10.78 -3.15 7.87
C GLU A 398 -9.50 -3.87 7.42
N LYS A 399 -8.50 -3.12 6.92
CA LYS A 399 -7.23 -3.62 6.39
C LYS A 399 -7.42 -4.56 5.18
N SER A 400 -8.00 -4.00 4.12
CA SER A 400 -8.28 -4.70 2.85
C SER A 400 -7.61 -4.06 1.62
N GLY A 401 -6.81 -3.01 1.80
CA GLY A 401 -6.38 -2.13 0.71
C GLY A 401 -5.52 -2.81 -0.35
N GLU A 402 -4.48 -3.52 0.09
CA GLU A 402 -3.57 -4.22 -0.79
C GLU A 402 -4.24 -5.43 -1.45
N GLY A 403 -5.10 -6.14 -0.72
CA GLY A 403 -5.91 -7.25 -1.26
C GLY A 403 -6.87 -6.78 -2.36
N ILE A 404 -7.56 -5.65 -2.18
CA ILE A 404 -8.39 -5.04 -3.23
C ILE A 404 -7.52 -4.61 -4.41
N ALA A 405 -6.40 -3.93 -4.15
CA ALA A 405 -5.51 -3.42 -5.21
C ALA A 405 -4.91 -4.52 -6.09
N LEU A 406 -4.34 -5.55 -5.47
CA LEU A 406 -3.70 -6.66 -6.18
C LEU A 406 -4.73 -7.62 -6.78
N GLY A 407 -5.81 -7.90 -6.04
CA GLY A 407 -6.88 -8.77 -6.51
C GLY A 407 -7.61 -8.20 -7.72
N SER A 408 -8.00 -6.92 -7.68
CA SER A 408 -8.62 -6.27 -8.85
C SER A 408 -7.66 -6.17 -10.04
N ALA A 409 -6.35 -5.98 -9.80
CA ALA A 409 -5.36 -6.00 -10.86
C ALA A 409 -5.26 -7.37 -11.55
N VAL A 410 -5.29 -8.46 -10.78
CA VAL A 410 -5.33 -9.83 -11.32
C VAL A 410 -6.62 -10.08 -12.10
N ALA A 411 -7.78 -9.74 -11.53
CA ALA A 411 -9.08 -9.95 -12.17
C ALA A 411 -9.19 -9.19 -13.52
N ALA A 412 -8.81 -7.91 -13.54
CA ALA A 412 -8.78 -7.11 -14.77
C ALA A 412 -7.81 -7.71 -15.80
N THR A 413 -6.62 -8.13 -15.37
CA THR A 413 -5.63 -8.75 -16.27
C THR A 413 -6.19 -10.02 -16.89
N ARG A 414 -6.80 -10.92 -16.11
CA ARG A 414 -7.43 -12.15 -16.62
C ARG A 414 -8.52 -11.84 -17.65
N ALA A 415 -9.39 -10.86 -17.37
CA ALA A 415 -10.45 -10.45 -18.30
C ALA A 415 -9.89 -9.88 -19.62
N ILE A 416 -8.87 -9.03 -19.55
CA ILE A 416 -8.21 -8.45 -20.74
C ILE A 416 -7.55 -9.55 -21.59
N LEU A 417 -6.93 -10.55 -20.97
CA LEU A 417 -6.27 -11.65 -21.67
C LEU A 417 -7.28 -12.67 -22.23
N GLY A 418 -8.40 -12.90 -21.56
CA GLY A 418 -9.46 -13.80 -22.02
C GLY A 418 -10.17 -13.33 -23.28
N LYS A 419 -10.19 -12.02 -23.57
CA LYS A 419 -10.72 -11.45 -24.83
C LYS A 419 -9.81 -11.64 -26.05
N LYS A 420 -8.70 -12.38 -25.90
CA LYS A 420 -7.69 -12.63 -26.95
C LYS A 420 -7.93 -13.93 -27.73
N GLU A 421 -8.88 -14.76 -27.31
CA GLU A 421 -9.45 -15.87 -28.09
C GLU A 421 -10.64 -15.40 -28.91
#